data_AF-A0A059LSD9-F1
#
_entry.id   AF-A0A059LSD9-F1
#
_cell.length_a   1.000
_cell.length_b   1.000
_cell.length_c   1.000
_cell.angle_alpha   90.00
_cell.angle_beta   90.00
_cell.angle_gamma   90.00
#
_symmetry.space_group_name_H-M   'P 1'
#
loop_
_entity.id
_entity.type
_entity.pdbx_description
1 polymer ?
#
loop_
_entity_poly.entity_id
_entity_poly.type
_entity_poly.pdbx_seq_one_letter_code
_entity_poly.pdbx_strand_id
1 'polypeptide(L)'
;MLCYLRMHGAHLACNARVWHRHFLMDVMQLLPHSKKDAKLDTKANRQVINEVAEIKGCTNALFFEARKHQDLYMWMAKSPAGPTVKFHVTNLHTMAELKLSGNHLKGSRPVLSFDAAFDEQPHLQLIKEMLTQVLPDPDKKKATKDSMSLVEVGPRGCLNPIKVFAGSFNGSVLYDNANYVSPNELRAALKRKAQNKYSDKVDSKIRRTEHLRNNPMPRNELADVFKE
;
A
#
# COMPACT_ATOMS: atom_id res chain seq x y z
N MET A 1 3.18 10.54 21.86
CA MET A 1 3.12 11.72 20.94
C MET A 1 3.70 11.29 19.59
N LEU A 2 3.04 11.60 18.46
CA LEU A 2 3.36 11.02 17.14
C LEU A 2 3.90 12.08 16.16
N CYS A 3 5.06 11.81 15.54
CA CYS A 3 5.62 12.65 14.48
C CYS A 3 5.17 12.13 13.12
N TYR A 4 4.57 12.99 12.32
CA TYR A 4 4.14 12.68 10.96
C TYR A 4 5.05 13.38 9.95
N LEU A 5 5.84 12.63 9.18
CA LEU A 5 6.69 13.18 8.13
C LEU A 5 6.25 12.72 6.73
N ARG A 6 6.12 13.66 5.79
CA ARG A 6 5.71 13.43 4.39
C ARG A 6 6.92 13.46 3.47
N MET A 7 6.95 12.76 2.30
CA MET A 7 7.81 13.20 1.18
C MET A 7 7.66 12.81 -0.30
N HIS A 8 8.42 13.54 -1.13
CA HIS A 8 8.33 13.74 -2.58
C HIS A 8 8.69 12.50 -3.43
N GLY A 9 7.71 12.09 -4.23
CA GLY A 9 7.88 11.98 -5.68
C GLY A 9 7.24 13.21 -6.34
N ALA A 10 8.04 13.96 -7.10
CA ALA A 10 7.76 14.99 -8.12
C ALA A 10 6.49 15.88 -8.04
N HIS A 11 6.74 17.19 -8.11
CA HIS A 11 5.83 18.31 -8.35
C HIS A 11 4.69 18.51 -7.33
N LEU A 12 4.13 19.70 -7.32
CA LEU A 12 2.83 20.04 -6.71
C LEU A 12 1.83 20.50 -7.80
N ALA A 13 2.10 20.26 -9.10
CA ALA A 13 1.13 20.37 -10.20
C ALA A 13 0.74 19.00 -10.83
N CYS A 14 -0.56 18.70 -10.91
CA CYS A 14 -1.19 17.60 -11.67
C CYS A 14 -1.43 16.20 -11.04
N ASN A 15 -2.72 15.89 -10.87
CA ASN A 15 -3.55 14.66 -10.87
C ASN A 15 -3.25 13.36 -10.08
N ALA A 16 -2.04 13.07 -9.59
CA ALA A 16 -1.82 11.85 -8.77
C ALA A 16 -1.75 12.12 -7.25
N ARG A 17 -2.06 13.35 -6.82
CA ARG A 17 -1.63 13.92 -5.51
C ARG A 17 -2.71 14.16 -4.49
N VAL A 18 -3.96 14.08 -4.90
CA VAL A 18 -5.12 14.54 -4.16
C VAL A 18 -5.53 13.45 -3.17
N TRP A 19 -5.73 12.20 -3.62
CA TRP A 19 -6.26 11.12 -2.79
C TRP A 19 -5.32 10.68 -1.66
N HIS A 20 -4.02 10.47 -1.92
CA HIS A 20 -3.05 10.20 -0.85
C HIS A 20 -2.97 11.34 0.19
N ARG A 21 -3.19 12.59 -0.25
CA ARG A 21 -3.23 13.74 0.64
C ARG A 21 -4.51 13.76 1.45
N HIS A 22 -5.67 13.47 0.85
CA HIS A 22 -6.95 13.40 1.56
C HIS A 22 -6.97 12.27 2.57
N PHE A 23 -6.55 11.07 2.18
CA PHE A 23 -6.38 9.96 3.11
C PHE A 23 -5.48 10.31 4.28
N LEU A 24 -4.38 11.01 4.02
CA LEU A 24 -3.54 11.50 5.09
C LEU A 24 -4.29 12.49 6.00
N MET A 25 -4.96 13.50 5.43
CA MET A 25 -5.73 14.44 6.26
C MET A 25 -6.82 13.72 7.06
N ASP A 26 -7.40 12.64 6.52
CA ASP A 26 -8.39 11.80 7.17
C ASP A 26 -7.77 11.04 8.36
N VAL A 27 -6.62 10.38 8.17
CA VAL A 27 -5.89 9.70 9.25
C VAL A 27 -5.44 10.68 10.34
N MET A 28 -5.02 11.90 9.96
CA MET A 28 -4.66 12.93 10.93
C MET A 28 -5.84 13.38 11.78
N GLN A 29 -7.06 13.43 11.23
CA GLN A 29 -8.27 13.79 11.99
C GLN A 29 -8.61 12.74 13.05
N LEU A 30 -8.22 11.48 12.82
CA LEU A 30 -8.37 10.39 13.80
C LEU A 30 -7.28 10.40 14.88
N LEU A 31 -6.16 11.11 14.66
CA LEU A 31 -4.99 11.13 15.54
C LEU A 31 -4.74 12.55 16.07
N PRO A 32 -5.43 12.97 17.16
CA PRO A 32 -5.34 14.34 17.68
C PRO A 32 -3.94 14.71 18.19
N HIS A 33 -3.13 13.72 18.60
CA HIS A 33 -1.75 13.89 19.06
C HIS A 33 -0.71 13.86 17.93
N SER A 34 -1.15 13.83 16.66
CA SER A 34 -0.25 13.83 15.52
C SER A 34 0.26 15.23 15.19
N LYS A 35 1.58 15.36 15.02
CA LYS A 35 2.22 16.61 14.56
C LYS A 35 2.64 16.46 13.11
N LYS A 36 2.07 17.27 12.22
CA LYS A 36 2.46 17.30 10.81
C LYS A 36 3.80 17.98 10.61
N ASP A 37 4.63 17.41 9.74
CA ASP A 37 5.84 18.06 9.23
C ASP A 37 5.71 18.44 7.75
N ALA A 38 6.59 19.35 7.35
CA ALA A 38 6.90 19.61 5.97
C ALA A 38 7.44 18.35 5.29
N LYS A 39 7.60 18.46 3.98
CA LYS A 39 8.15 17.38 3.18
C LYS A 39 9.68 17.32 3.43
N LEU A 40 10.23 16.17 3.87
CA LEU A 40 11.67 15.79 4.04
C LEU A 40 12.40 14.82 2.99
N ASP A 41 13.30 15.29 2.12
CA ASP A 41 13.78 14.47 0.96
C ASP A 41 14.75 13.36 1.39
N THR A 42 14.19 12.19 1.64
CA THR A 42 14.86 11.08 2.33
C THR A 42 15.21 9.93 1.38
N LYS A 43 15.38 10.20 0.08
CA LYS A 43 15.86 9.18 -0.87
C LYS A 43 17.24 8.62 -0.46
N ALA A 44 18.09 9.44 0.17
CA ALA A 44 19.44 9.07 0.56
C ALA A 44 19.57 8.65 2.04
N ASN A 45 18.98 9.38 2.99
CA ASN A 45 19.12 9.08 4.42
C ASN A 45 17.79 9.17 5.17
N ARG A 46 17.31 8.05 5.73
CA ARG A 46 16.06 7.99 6.52
C ARG A 46 16.27 8.29 8.01
N GLN A 47 17.51 8.34 8.49
CA GLN A 47 17.82 8.58 9.91
C GLN A 47 17.44 10.00 10.36
N VAL A 48 17.40 10.95 9.42
CA VAL A 48 16.94 12.33 9.66
C VAL A 48 15.53 12.37 10.26
N ILE A 49 14.71 11.34 10.02
CA ILE A 49 13.36 11.23 10.61
C ILE A 49 13.44 11.11 12.14
N ASN A 50 14.47 10.45 12.67
CA ASN A 50 14.67 10.30 14.11
C ASN A 50 14.99 11.66 14.75
N GLU A 51 15.85 12.46 14.12
CA GLU A 51 16.20 13.82 14.57
C GLU A 51 14.96 14.71 14.60
N VAL A 52 14.14 14.67 13.55
CA VAL A 52 12.89 15.46 13.51
C VAL A 52 11.89 14.99 14.58
N ALA A 53 11.80 13.69 14.82
CA ALA A 53 10.96 13.15 15.89
C ALA A 53 11.45 13.61 17.28
N GLU A 54 12.77 13.65 17.49
CA GLU A 54 13.39 14.14 18.72
C GLU A 54 13.12 15.63 18.96
N ILE A 55 13.36 16.48 17.96
CA ILE A 55 13.08 17.93 18.02
C ILE A 55 11.60 18.18 18.37
N LYS A 56 10.70 17.34 17.88
CA LYS A 56 9.25 17.44 18.13
C LYS A 56 8.78 16.71 19.39
N GLY A 57 9.66 16.05 20.13
CA GLY A 57 9.33 15.28 21.33
C GLY A 57 8.38 14.11 21.06
N CYS A 58 8.54 13.44 19.92
CA CYS A 58 7.67 12.34 19.48
C CYS A 58 8.35 10.99 19.66
N THR A 59 7.63 10.05 20.26
CA THR A 59 8.10 8.67 20.53
C THR A 59 7.89 7.74 19.33
N ASN A 60 6.87 8.04 18.52
CA ASN A 60 6.50 7.25 17.36
C ASN A 60 6.62 8.14 16.11
N ALA A 61 7.02 7.55 14.99
CA ALA A 61 7.12 8.22 13.70
C ALA A 61 6.36 7.42 12.64
N LEU A 62 5.44 8.09 11.94
CA LEU A 62 4.83 7.57 10.71
C LEU A 62 5.40 8.32 9.51
N PHE A 63 5.93 7.57 8.56
CA PHE A 63 6.52 8.11 7.34
C PHE A 63 5.88 7.48 6.10
N PHE A 64 5.35 8.32 5.21
CA PHE A 64 4.65 7.86 4.00
C PHE A 64 5.49 8.14 2.76
N GLU A 65 5.76 7.09 2.00
CA GLU A 65 6.61 7.08 0.83
C GLU A 65 5.79 6.68 -0.41
N ALA A 66 5.52 7.64 -1.30
CA ALA A 66 4.87 7.37 -2.57
C ALA A 66 5.92 7.12 -3.67
N ARG A 67 5.80 6.00 -4.39
CA ARG A 67 6.69 5.62 -5.50
C ARG A 67 5.92 5.58 -6.81
N LYS A 68 6.56 6.07 -7.88
CA LYS A 68 6.02 6.12 -9.26
C LYS A 68 4.58 6.67 -9.36
N HIS A 69 4.19 7.53 -8.41
CA HIS A 69 2.85 8.13 -8.33
C HIS A 69 1.68 7.14 -8.24
N GLN A 70 1.94 5.87 -7.91
CA GLN A 70 0.93 4.81 -7.89
C GLN A 70 0.99 4.00 -6.59
N ASP A 71 2.20 3.67 -6.12
CA ASP A 71 2.39 2.79 -4.99
C ASP A 71 2.64 3.62 -3.72
N LEU A 72 1.93 3.29 -2.64
CA LEU A 72 2.10 3.94 -1.34
C LEU A 72 2.71 2.95 -0.34
N TYR A 73 3.79 3.37 0.30
CA TYR A 73 4.43 2.66 1.38
C TYR A 73 4.30 3.47 2.67
N MET A 74 4.06 2.78 3.77
CA MET A 74 4.02 3.38 5.09
C MET A 74 5.08 2.74 5.96
N TRP A 75 5.89 3.57 6.59
CA TRP A 75 6.85 3.17 7.60
C TRP A 75 6.33 3.61 8.95
N MET A 76 6.31 2.69 9.90
CA MET A 76 5.93 2.93 11.27
C MET A 76 7.10 2.56 12.16
N ALA A 77 7.67 3.55 12.84
CA ALA A 77 8.86 3.37 13.67
C ALA A 77 8.64 3.91 15.08
N LYS A 78 9.27 3.27 16.06
CA LYS A 78 9.49 3.87 17.37
C LYS A 78 10.83 4.59 17.37
N SER A 79 10.82 5.91 17.54
CA SER A 79 12.04 6.72 17.58
C SER A 79 12.49 6.91 19.03
N PRO A 80 13.80 6.87 19.35
CA PRO A 80 14.95 6.62 18.45
C PRO A 80 15.38 5.14 18.37
N ALA A 81 14.89 4.28 19.26
CA ALA A 81 15.43 2.93 19.45
C ALA A 81 14.99 1.90 18.39
N GLY A 82 13.83 2.08 17.76
CA GLY A 82 13.15 1.05 16.99
C GLY A 82 12.11 0.27 17.81
N PRO A 83 11.40 -0.70 17.22
CA PRO A 83 11.58 -1.24 15.87
C PRO A 83 10.85 -0.43 14.80
N THR A 84 11.06 -0.81 13.53
CA THR A 84 10.40 -0.21 12.37
C THR A 84 9.70 -1.26 11.53
N VAL A 85 8.46 -1.01 11.15
CA VAL A 85 7.70 -1.86 10.23
C VAL A 85 7.41 -1.10 8.95
N LYS A 86 7.66 -1.75 7.82
CA LYS A 86 7.32 -1.24 6.50
C LYS A 86 6.08 -1.96 5.97
N PHE A 87 5.08 -1.20 5.58
CA PHE A 87 3.83 -1.67 4.97
C PHE A 87 3.71 -1.20 3.53
N HIS A 88 3.10 -2.03 2.70
CA HIS A 88 2.54 -1.65 1.41
C HIS A 88 1.06 -1.35 1.60
N VAL A 89 0.65 -0.12 1.30
CA VAL A 89 -0.73 0.34 1.48
C VAL A 89 -1.48 0.15 0.17
N THR A 90 -2.54 -0.66 0.20
CA THR A 90 -3.41 -0.94 -0.95
C THR A 90 -4.87 -0.64 -0.63
N ASN A 91 -5.72 -0.60 -1.66
CA ASN A 91 -7.18 -0.45 -1.53
C ASN A 91 -7.59 0.74 -0.65
N LEU A 92 -7.01 1.90 -0.95
CA LEU A 92 -7.16 3.13 -0.19
C LEU A 92 -8.41 3.88 -0.66
N HIS A 93 -9.35 4.12 0.26
CA HIS A 93 -10.57 4.88 0.02
C HIS A 93 -10.67 6.00 1.04
N THR A 94 -10.79 7.24 0.57
CA THR A 94 -10.88 8.42 1.42
C THR A 94 -12.29 8.59 1.98
N MET A 95 -12.43 9.32 3.10
CA MET A 95 -13.74 9.58 3.70
C MET A 95 -14.67 10.37 2.75
N ALA A 96 -14.11 11.16 1.82
CA ALA A 96 -14.89 11.93 0.85
C ALA A 96 -15.42 11.08 -0.32
N GLU A 97 -14.74 9.99 -0.66
CA GLU A 97 -15.16 9.07 -1.75
C GLU A 97 -16.22 8.09 -1.28
N LEU A 98 -16.06 7.63 -0.04
CA LEU A 98 -17.02 6.81 0.67
C LEU A 98 -18.22 7.72 1.03
N LYS A 99 -19.31 7.66 0.25
CA LYS A 99 -20.60 8.35 0.53
C LYS A 99 -21.29 7.77 1.76
N LEU A 100 -20.58 7.68 2.87
CA LEU A 100 -21.04 7.16 4.15
C LEU A 100 -21.81 8.26 4.88
N SER A 101 -22.89 7.87 5.54
CA SER A 101 -23.71 8.77 6.36
C SER A 101 -23.18 8.95 7.79
N GLY A 102 -22.13 8.20 8.16
CA GLY A 102 -21.57 8.20 9.50
C GLY A 102 -20.74 9.46 9.79
N ASN A 103 -20.78 9.92 11.04
CA ASN A 103 -19.94 11.00 11.57
C ASN A 103 -19.35 10.56 12.91
N HIS A 104 -18.22 11.14 13.32
CA HIS A 104 -17.59 10.87 14.61
C HIS A 104 -17.15 12.17 15.30
N LEU A 105 -17.09 12.15 16.64
CA LEU A 105 -16.54 13.27 17.40
C LEU A 105 -15.02 13.34 17.15
N LYS A 106 -14.51 14.52 16.76
CA LYS A 106 -13.07 14.73 16.56
C LYS A 106 -12.33 14.66 17.89
N GLY A 107 -11.24 13.90 17.93
CA GLY A 107 -10.47 13.66 19.17
C GLY A 107 -11.14 12.71 20.16
N SER A 108 -12.23 12.03 19.76
CA SER A 108 -12.76 10.91 20.54
C SER A 108 -11.74 9.78 20.63
N ARG A 109 -11.80 9.03 21.73
CA ARG A 109 -10.94 7.86 21.95
C ARG A 109 -11.52 6.66 21.21
N PRO A 110 -10.80 6.09 20.24
CA PRO A 110 -11.33 4.98 19.46
C PRO A 110 -11.39 3.70 20.30
N VAL A 111 -12.23 2.75 19.88
CA VAL A 111 -12.14 1.37 20.34
C VAL A 111 -11.33 0.59 19.32
N LEU A 112 -10.32 -0.14 19.78
CA LEU A 112 -9.48 -0.98 18.92
C LEU A 112 -9.99 -2.42 18.96
N SER A 113 -10.25 -2.99 17.79
CA SER A 113 -10.61 -4.38 17.62
C SER A 113 -9.54 -5.05 16.77
N PHE A 114 -8.92 -6.10 17.30
CA PHE A 114 -7.91 -6.90 16.61
C PHE A 114 -8.46 -8.30 16.37
N ASP A 115 -8.13 -8.87 15.23
CA ASP A 115 -8.43 -10.27 14.92
C ASP A 115 -7.56 -11.22 15.76
N ALA A 116 -8.07 -12.41 16.06
CA ALA A 116 -7.37 -13.43 16.84
C ALA A 116 -6.05 -13.87 16.18
N ALA A 117 -5.96 -13.79 14.85
CA ALA A 117 -4.74 -14.05 14.09
C ALA A 117 -3.54 -13.18 14.54
N PHE A 118 -3.78 -12.00 15.12
CA PHE A 118 -2.70 -11.16 15.64
C PHE A 118 -1.99 -11.76 16.86
N ASP A 119 -2.64 -12.69 17.57
CA ASP A 119 -2.07 -13.36 18.74
C ASP A 119 -1.34 -14.66 18.37
N GLU A 120 -1.46 -15.14 17.13
CA GLU A 120 -0.83 -16.39 16.66
C GLU A 120 0.63 -16.20 16.24
N GLN A 121 0.95 -15.12 15.50
CA GLN A 121 2.26 -14.92 14.90
C GLN A 121 3.05 -13.80 15.59
N PRO A 122 4.34 -14.00 15.91
CA PRO A 122 5.10 -13.04 16.73
C PRO A 122 5.29 -11.68 16.05
N HIS A 123 5.40 -11.63 14.72
CA HIS A 123 5.50 -10.37 14.00
C HIS A 123 4.17 -9.61 13.99
N LEU A 124 3.03 -10.31 14.01
CA LEU A 124 1.71 -9.67 14.13
C LEU A 124 1.48 -9.15 15.54
N GLN A 125 1.90 -9.89 16.58
CA GLN A 125 1.88 -9.41 17.96
C GLN A 125 2.68 -8.11 18.11
N LEU A 126 3.88 -8.05 17.52
CA LEU A 126 4.68 -6.82 17.51
C LEU A 126 3.95 -5.66 16.81
N ILE A 127 3.33 -5.93 15.66
CA ILE A 127 2.56 -4.93 14.92
C ILE A 127 1.34 -4.46 15.74
N LYS A 128 0.64 -5.37 16.43
CA LYS A 128 -0.49 -5.07 17.33
C LYS A 128 -0.05 -4.11 18.44
N GLU A 129 1.07 -4.39 19.08
CA GLU A 129 1.63 -3.54 20.15
C GLU A 129 2.05 -2.16 19.62
N MET A 130 2.71 -2.11 18.45
CA MET A 130 3.08 -0.83 17.83
C MET A 130 1.84 0.00 17.43
N LEU A 131 0.82 -0.61 16.84
CA LEU A 131 -0.42 0.06 16.46
C LEU A 131 -1.17 0.61 17.69
N THR A 132 -1.21 -0.18 18.76
CA THR A 132 -1.83 0.23 20.04
C THR A 132 -1.16 1.47 20.63
N GLN A 133 0.16 1.60 20.48
CA GLN A 133 0.92 2.76 20.98
C GLN A 133 0.84 3.99 20.05
N VAL A 134 0.53 3.79 18.77
CA VAL A 134 0.39 4.87 17.79
C VAL A 134 -1.00 5.52 17.87
N LEU A 135 -2.03 4.70 18.06
CA LEU A 135 -3.42 5.13 18.19
C LEU A 135 -3.67 5.77 19.56
N PRO A 136 -4.68 6.66 19.70
CA PRO A 136 -5.04 7.23 20.99
C PRO A 136 -5.47 6.13 21.95
N ASP A 137 -5.24 6.33 23.26
CA ASP A 137 -5.60 5.34 24.27
C ASP A 137 -7.05 4.90 24.10
N PRO A 138 -7.31 3.58 23.96
CA PRO A 138 -8.65 3.11 23.72
C PRO A 138 -9.57 3.43 24.89
N ASP A 139 -10.82 3.80 24.63
CA ASP A 139 -11.79 3.98 25.73
C ASP A 139 -12.07 2.61 26.38
N LYS A 140 -11.95 2.54 27.71
CA LYS A 140 -12.15 1.30 28.48
C LYS A 140 -13.62 1.03 28.77
N LYS A 141 -14.52 1.94 28.37
CA LYS A 141 -15.96 1.78 28.53
C LYS A 141 -16.45 0.63 27.64
N LYS A 142 -16.91 -0.45 28.28
CA LYS A 142 -17.59 -1.54 27.59
C LYS A 142 -18.91 -1.00 27.07
N ALA A 143 -19.09 -0.95 25.75
CA ALA A 143 -20.39 -0.69 25.16
C ALA A 143 -21.37 -1.80 25.60
N THR A 144 -22.51 -1.42 26.15
CA THR A 144 -23.59 -2.34 26.50
C THR A 144 -24.10 -3.03 25.24
N LYS A 145 -24.19 -4.36 25.29
CA LYS A 145 -24.27 -5.23 24.10
C LYS A 145 -25.65 -5.22 23.41
N ASP A 146 -26.65 -4.61 24.02
CA ASP A 146 -28.04 -4.92 23.71
C ASP A 146 -28.67 -4.08 22.59
N SER A 147 -27.99 -3.04 22.06
CA SER A 147 -28.51 -2.26 20.91
C SER A 147 -27.49 -1.34 20.22
N MET A 148 -26.26 -1.78 19.96
CA MET A 148 -25.27 -0.93 19.28
C MET A 148 -25.17 -1.27 17.79
N SER A 149 -25.69 -0.39 16.93
CA SER A 149 -25.45 -0.44 15.48
C SER A 149 -24.21 0.37 15.12
N LEU A 150 -23.26 -0.23 14.40
CA LEU A 150 -22.07 0.47 13.89
C LEU A 150 -22.30 0.96 12.47
N VAL A 151 -22.01 2.24 12.24
CA VAL A 151 -21.98 2.85 10.90
C VAL A 151 -20.56 3.23 10.59
N GLU A 152 -20.10 2.87 9.41
CA GLU A 152 -18.75 3.23 8.98
C GLU A 152 -18.64 4.73 8.70
N VAL A 153 -17.51 5.32 9.08
CA VAL A 153 -17.17 6.73 8.76
C VAL A 153 -15.97 6.83 7.80
N GLY A 154 -15.10 5.81 7.78
CA GLY A 154 -13.89 5.74 6.94
C GLY A 154 -12.62 6.14 7.70
N PRO A 155 -11.47 6.34 7.00
CA PRO A 155 -11.15 5.85 5.66
C PRO A 155 -10.89 4.33 5.65
N ARG A 156 -10.93 3.70 4.46
CA ARG A 156 -10.53 2.29 4.30
C ARG A 156 -9.11 2.19 3.72
N GLY A 157 -8.35 1.22 4.18
CA GLY A 157 -7.04 0.88 3.63
C GLY A 157 -6.57 -0.48 4.09
N CYS A 158 -5.85 -1.18 3.23
CA CYS A 158 -5.22 -2.45 3.55
C CYS A 158 -3.72 -2.23 3.77
N LEU A 159 -3.22 -2.62 4.94
CA LEU A 159 -1.81 -2.53 5.31
C LEU A 159 -1.16 -3.91 5.18
N ASN A 160 -0.34 -4.11 4.16
CA ASN A 160 0.36 -5.38 3.95
C ASN A 160 1.79 -5.28 4.52
N PRO A 161 2.15 -6.03 5.57
CA PRO A 161 3.49 -6.00 6.12
C PRO A 161 4.51 -6.54 5.12
N ILE A 162 5.59 -5.78 4.89
CA ILE A 162 6.69 -6.15 3.98
C ILE A 162 7.86 -6.67 4.79
N LYS A 163 8.42 -5.82 5.66
CA LYS A 163 9.62 -6.09 6.44
C LYS A 163 9.52 -5.41 7.80
N VAL A 164 10.11 -6.04 8.81
CA VAL A 164 10.33 -5.47 10.16
C VAL A 164 11.83 -5.33 10.37
N PHE A 165 12.25 -4.18 10.89
CA PHE A 165 13.64 -3.87 11.24
C PHE A 165 13.77 -3.69 12.74
N ALA A 166 14.91 -4.11 13.29
CA ALA A 166 15.18 -4.02 14.72
C ALA A 166 15.29 -2.58 15.22
N GLY A 167 15.89 -1.68 14.42
CA GLY A 167 16.11 -0.29 14.80
C GLY A 167 15.12 0.70 14.18
N SER A 168 15.29 1.99 14.48
CA SER A 168 14.48 3.08 13.91
C SER A 168 15.02 3.50 12.54
N PHE A 169 14.34 3.07 11.47
CA PHE A 169 14.76 3.20 10.06
C PHE A 169 16.14 2.61 9.72
N ASN A 170 16.70 1.80 10.61
CA ASN A 170 17.99 1.12 10.49
C ASN A 170 17.96 -0.26 11.18
N GLY A 171 19.09 -0.97 11.17
CA GLY A 171 19.24 -2.26 11.84
C GLY A 171 18.94 -3.47 10.96
N SER A 172 19.09 -4.66 11.55
CA SER A 172 18.84 -5.95 10.89
C SER A 172 17.35 -6.17 10.66
N VAL A 173 17.03 -6.96 9.63
CA VAL A 173 15.66 -7.38 9.32
C VAL A 173 15.27 -8.50 10.27
N LEU A 174 14.25 -8.28 11.09
CA LEU A 174 13.68 -9.27 12.01
C LEU A 174 12.64 -10.16 11.33
N TYR A 175 11.91 -9.61 10.37
CA TYR A 175 10.89 -10.32 9.61
C TYR A 175 10.88 -9.85 8.16
N ASP A 176 10.73 -10.79 7.24
CA ASP A 176 10.58 -10.55 5.81
C ASP A 176 9.40 -11.39 5.29
N ASN A 177 8.42 -10.73 4.69
CA ASN A 177 7.24 -11.41 4.18
C ASN A 177 7.53 -12.05 2.83
N ALA A 178 7.70 -13.37 2.81
CA ALA A 178 7.96 -14.15 1.60
C ALA A 178 6.81 -14.06 0.57
N ASN A 179 5.58 -13.81 1.01
CA ASN A 179 4.41 -13.73 0.14
C ASN A 179 4.25 -12.34 -0.50
N TYR A 180 5.03 -11.35 -0.05
CA TYR A 180 4.94 -10.00 -0.58
C TYR A 180 5.70 -9.87 -1.90
N VAL A 181 4.95 -9.58 -2.97
CA VAL A 181 5.51 -9.23 -4.29
C VAL A 181 5.35 -7.74 -4.53
N SER A 182 6.44 -7.08 -4.90
CA SER A 182 6.38 -5.63 -5.15
C SER A 182 5.59 -5.31 -6.44
N PRO A 183 4.81 -4.22 -6.49
CA PRO A 183 4.13 -3.81 -7.72
C PRO A 183 5.06 -3.55 -8.91
N ASN A 184 6.32 -3.19 -8.63
CA ASN A 184 7.35 -3.04 -9.66
C ASN A 184 7.71 -4.38 -10.32
N GLU A 185 7.83 -5.43 -9.51
CA GLU A 185 8.14 -6.77 -9.97
C GLU A 185 6.97 -7.36 -10.76
N LEU A 186 5.73 -7.19 -10.27
CA LEU A 186 4.53 -7.60 -11.02
C LEU A 186 4.47 -6.90 -12.39
N ARG A 187 4.69 -5.58 -12.43
CA ARG A 187 4.74 -4.82 -13.70
C ARG A 187 5.88 -5.28 -14.61
N ALA A 188 7.05 -5.58 -14.06
CA ALA A 188 8.17 -6.11 -14.84
C ALA A 188 7.84 -7.49 -15.42
N ALA A 189 7.23 -8.38 -14.64
CA ALA A 189 6.80 -9.70 -15.07
C ALA A 189 5.73 -9.62 -16.18
N LEU A 190 4.72 -8.75 -16.04
CA LEU A 190 3.71 -8.50 -17.06
C LEU A 190 4.34 -7.96 -18.35
N LYS A 191 5.32 -7.04 -18.25
CA LYS A 191 6.05 -6.49 -19.40
C LYS A 191 6.87 -7.57 -20.12
N ARG A 192 7.57 -8.43 -19.38
CA ARG A 192 8.31 -9.59 -19.96
C ARG A 192 7.37 -10.54 -20.69
N LYS A 193 6.22 -10.88 -20.10
CA LYS A 193 5.19 -11.72 -20.76
C LYS A 193 4.64 -11.06 -22.04
N ALA A 194 4.49 -9.74 -22.04
CA ALA A 194 4.01 -9.00 -23.21
C ALA A 194 5.07 -8.85 -24.33
N GLN A 195 6.36 -8.93 -23.99
CA GLN A 195 7.46 -8.77 -24.95
C GLN A 195 7.48 -9.88 -26.02
N ASN A 196 7.17 -11.11 -25.63
CA ASN A 196 7.19 -12.26 -26.54
C ASN A 196 6.01 -12.29 -27.52
N LYS A 197 5.00 -11.42 -27.35
CA LYS A 197 3.82 -11.42 -28.24
C LYS A 197 4.17 -11.21 -29.71
N TYR A 198 5.19 -10.41 -30.02
CA TYR A 198 5.61 -10.19 -31.41
C TYR A 198 6.33 -11.41 -31.98
N SER A 199 7.27 -12.01 -31.25
CA SER A 199 7.92 -13.26 -31.68
C SER A 199 6.91 -14.39 -31.84
N ASP A 200 6.00 -14.56 -30.88
CA ASP A 200 4.96 -15.59 -30.93
C ASP A 200 4.04 -15.40 -32.15
N LYS A 201 3.76 -14.14 -32.53
CA LYS A 201 2.98 -13.81 -33.73
C LYS A 201 3.74 -14.15 -35.01
N VAL A 202 5.04 -13.88 -35.06
CA VAL A 202 5.90 -14.25 -36.20
C VAL A 202 5.98 -15.76 -36.32
N ASP A 203 6.25 -16.47 -35.23
CA ASP A 203 6.33 -17.93 -35.19
C ASP A 203 5.00 -18.58 -35.57
N SER A 204 3.88 -17.99 -35.16
CA SER A 204 2.55 -18.46 -35.57
C SER A 204 2.28 -18.26 -37.07
N LYS A 205 2.79 -17.17 -37.66
CA LYS A 205 2.70 -16.94 -39.11
C LYS A 205 3.57 -17.94 -39.87
N ILE A 206 4.79 -18.20 -39.40
CA ILE A 206 5.70 -19.20 -39.98
C ILE A 206 5.04 -20.59 -39.92
N ARG A 207 4.55 -21.01 -38.75
CA ARG A 207 3.84 -22.28 -38.57
C ARG A 207 2.63 -22.43 -39.48
N ARG A 208 1.84 -21.36 -39.68
CA ARG A 208 0.70 -21.38 -40.61
C ARG A 208 1.15 -21.58 -42.06
N THR A 209 2.18 -20.85 -42.49
CA THR A 209 2.73 -20.98 -43.84
C THR A 209 3.28 -22.40 -44.07
N GLU A 210 3.98 -22.95 -43.08
CA GLU A 210 4.51 -24.31 -43.14
C GLU A 210 3.39 -25.36 -43.17
N HIS A 211 2.34 -25.18 -42.37
CA HIS A 211 1.15 -26.04 -42.39
C HIS A 211 0.45 -26.02 -43.76
N LEU A 212 0.27 -24.84 -44.36
CA LEU A 212 -0.31 -24.71 -45.71
C LEU A 212 0.59 -25.37 -46.78
N ARG A 213 1.92 -25.28 -46.62
CA ARG A 213 2.87 -25.93 -47.52
C ARG A 213 2.80 -27.45 -47.42
N ASN A 214 2.67 -27.98 -46.21
CA ASN A 214 2.63 -29.42 -45.96
C ASN A 214 1.25 -30.02 -46.27
N ASN A 215 0.18 -29.22 -46.24
CA ASN A 215 -1.19 -29.62 -46.57
C ASN A 215 -1.72 -28.81 -47.76
N PRO A 216 -1.23 -29.03 -49.00
CA PRO A 216 -1.77 -28.39 -50.18
C PRO A 216 -3.21 -28.85 -50.41
N MET A 217 -4.11 -27.91 -50.69
CA MET A 217 -5.50 -28.24 -50.99
C MET A 217 -5.57 -29.04 -52.30
N PRO A 218 -6.39 -30.10 -52.36
CA PRO A 218 -6.62 -30.81 -53.60
C PRO A 218 -7.19 -29.85 -54.66
N ARG A 219 -6.73 -30.03 -55.90
CA ARG A 219 -7.17 -29.19 -57.03
C ARG A 219 -8.68 -29.34 -57.20
N ASN A 220 -9.40 -28.21 -57.18
CA ASN A 220 -10.83 -28.21 -57.43
C ASN A 220 -11.07 -28.28 -58.95
N GLU A 221 -11.61 -29.40 -59.41
CA GLU A 221 -11.83 -29.71 -60.83
C GLU A 221 -12.86 -28.78 -61.51
N LEU A 222 -13.76 -28.16 -60.73
CA LEU A 222 -14.80 -27.26 -61.24
C LEU A 222 -14.37 -25.78 -61.25
N ALA A 223 -13.14 -25.46 -60.87
CA ALA A 223 -12.69 -24.08 -60.66
C ALA A 223 -12.65 -23.21 -61.93
N ASP A 224 -12.65 -23.81 -63.12
CA ASP A 224 -12.60 -23.13 -64.42
C ASP A 224 -13.94 -23.16 -65.17
N VAL A 225 -15.00 -23.71 -64.57
CA VAL A 225 -16.31 -23.90 -65.23
C VAL A 225 -17.09 -22.59 -65.44
N PHE A 226 -16.80 -21.54 -64.67
CA PHE A 226 -17.57 -20.28 -64.68
C PHE A 226 -16.73 -19.03 -64.96
N LYS A 227 -15.52 -19.16 -65.53
CA LYS A 227 -14.75 -18.00 -65.99
C LYS A 227 -15.10 -17.72 -67.45
N GLU A 228 -16.07 -16.82 -67.65
CA GLU A 228 -16.32 -16.12 -68.93
C GLU A 228 -15.46 -14.85 -69.03
#